data_AF-A0AAD1L7G0-F1
#
_entry.id   AF-A0AAD1L7G0-F1
#
_cell.length_a   1.000
_cell.length_b   1.000
_cell.length_c   1.000
_cell.angle_alpha   90.00
_cell.angle_beta   90.00
_cell.angle_gamma   90.00
#
_symmetry.space_group_name_H-M   'P 1'
#
loop_
_entity.id
_entity.type
_entity.pdbx_description
1 polymer ?
#
loop_
_entity_poly.entity_id
_entity_poly.type
_entity_poly.pdbx_seq_one_letter_code
_entity_poly.pdbx_strand_id
1 'polypeptide(L)'
;MDKGRLAIIGSVDSRNWRSPCHTCTVSPQRNPVEIAADIEKKILINALQDVETSREYEKKLQKEREERQILKGMLSQLVKLENWHGTLTGFKAVNGLNGHVTERGDGYEVLIRGLDIDQLVKLSGLIKQL
;
A
#
# COMPACT_ATOMS: atom_id res chain seq x y z
N MET A 1 -28.99 13.28 -15.97
CA MET A 1 -28.34 12.94 -17.26
C MET A 1 -29.01 13.79 -18.33
N ASP A 2 -28.27 14.74 -18.90
CA ASP A 2 -28.81 15.65 -19.90
C ASP A 2 -29.22 14.89 -21.16
N LYS A 3 -30.48 15.11 -21.56
CA LYS A 3 -31.20 14.40 -22.62
C LYS A 3 -30.36 14.36 -23.91
N GLY A 4 -29.84 13.18 -24.26
CA GLY A 4 -29.22 12.89 -25.56
C GLY A 4 -27.73 13.22 -25.73
N ARG A 5 -26.98 13.52 -24.65
CA ARG A 5 -25.53 13.76 -24.72
C ARG A 5 -24.73 12.56 -24.20
N LEU A 6 -23.56 12.33 -24.78
CA LEU A 6 -22.60 11.30 -24.33
C LEU A 6 -21.61 11.91 -23.35
N ALA A 7 -21.40 11.25 -22.21
CA ALA A 7 -20.33 11.57 -21.27
C ALA A 7 -19.14 10.65 -21.54
N ILE A 8 -17.99 11.25 -21.84
CA ILE A 8 -16.72 10.56 -22.00
C ILE A 8 -15.90 10.85 -20.76
N ILE A 9 -15.42 9.79 -20.10
CA ILE A 9 -14.67 9.86 -18.86
C ILE A 9 -13.31 9.20 -19.10
N GLY A 10 -12.24 9.87 -18.69
CA GLY A 10 -10.89 9.29 -18.66
C GLY A 10 -10.27 9.43 -17.29
N SER A 11 -9.61 8.37 -16.86
CA SER A 11 -8.86 8.25 -15.61
C SER A 11 -7.71 7.27 -15.81
N VAL A 12 -6.69 7.39 -14.96
CA VAL A 12 -5.66 6.38 -14.76
C VAL A 12 -6.07 5.59 -13.53
N ASP A 13 -6.48 4.34 -13.74
CA ASP A 13 -6.91 3.43 -12.68
C ASP A 13 -5.92 2.30 -12.51
N SER A 14 -5.39 2.14 -11.30
CA SER A 14 -4.66 0.95 -10.87
C SER A 14 -5.34 0.31 -9.66
N ARG A 15 -4.84 -0.86 -9.23
CA ARG A 15 -5.35 -1.52 -8.01
C ARG A 15 -5.07 -0.69 -6.75
N ASN A 16 -4.00 0.11 -6.75
CA ASN A 16 -3.52 0.79 -5.54
C ASN A 16 -3.68 2.31 -5.58
N TRP A 17 -3.93 2.90 -6.75
CA TRP A 17 -4.09 4.34 -6.92
C TRP A 17 -5.06 4.65 -8.07
N ARG A 18 -5.76 5.78 -7.97
CA ARG A 18 -6.67 6.26 -9.01
C ARG A 18 -6.48 7.76 -9.19
N SER A 19 -6.41 8.21 -10.44
CA SER A 19 -6.42 9.63 -10.76
C SER A 19 -7.81 10.23 -10.53
N PRO A 20 -7.93 11.57 -10.45
CA PRO A 20 -9.20 12.24 -10.66
C PRO A 20 -9.83 11.83 -12.00
N CYS A 21 -11.17 11.76 -12.03
CA CYS A 21 -11.91 11.50 -13.26
C CYS A 21 -12.05 12.80 -14.06
N HIS A 22 -11.51 12.81 -15.28
CA HIS A 22 -11.71 13.90 -16.23
C HIS A 22 -12.87 13.57 -17.15
N THR A 23 -13.82 14.51 -17.29
CA THR A 23 -15.07 14.25 -18.02
C THR A 23 -15.31 15.31 -19.09
N CYS A 24 -15.75 14.90 -20.28
CA CYS A 24 -16.31 15.81 -21.27
C CYS A 24 -17.68 15.29 -21.75
N THR A 25 -18.60 16.21 -22.05
CA THR A 25 -19.96 15.86 -22.50
C THR A 25 -20.20 16.38 -23.91
N VAL A 26 -20.39 15.46 -24.87
CA VAL A 26 -20.49 15.75 -26.30
C VAL A 26 -21.86 15.38 -26.86
N SER A 27 -22.29 16.05 -27.92
CA SER A 27 -23.45 15.62 -28.71
C SER A 27 -23.02 14.48 -29.64
N PRO A 28 -23.82 13.41 -29.80
CA PRO A 28 -23.54 12.33 -30.75
C PRO A 28 -23.45 12.80 -32.20
N GLN A 29 -24.08 13.93 -32.55
CA GLN A 29 -24.09 14.50 -33.90
C GLN A 29 -22.87 15.38 -34.18
N ARG A 30 -22.01 15.60 -33.19
CA ARG A 30 -20.84 16.49 -33.34
C ARG A 30 -19.77 15.85 -34.21
N ASN A 31 -19.04 16.68 -34.97
CA ASN A 31 -17.94 16.22 -35.80
C ASN A 31 -16.91 15.43 -34.97
N PRO A 32 -16.53 14.20 -35.37
CA PRO A 32 -15.53 13.40 -34.66
C PRO A 32 -14.20 14.12 -34.39
N VAL A 33 -13.76 15.00 -35.31
CA VAL A 33 -12.52 15.78 -35.16
C VAL A 33 -12.63 16.75 -33.97
N GLU A 34 -13.79 17.38 -33.79
CA GLU A 34 -14.02 18.28 -32.65
C GLU A 34 -14.16 17.50 -31.33
N ILE A 35 -14.76 16.30 -31.37
CA ILE A 35 -14.83 15.41 -30.21
C ILE A 35 -13.41 15.00 -29.78
N ALA A 36 -12.53 14.66 -30.73
CA ALA A 36 -11.15 14.32 -30.45
C ALA A 36 -10.40 15.50 -29.82
N ALA A 37 -10.56 16.72 -30.35
CA ALA A 37 -9.97 17.93 -29.77
C ALA A 37 -10.50 18.23 -28.36
N ASP A 38 -11.79 17.94 -28.10
CA ASP A 38 -12.38 18.05 -26.76
C ASP A 38 -11.78 17.02 -25.79
N ILE A 39 -11.58 15.78 -26.22
CA ILE A 39 -10.91 14.73 -25.42
C ILE A 39 -9.47 15.16 -25.12
N GLU A 40 -8.73 15.63 -26.12
CA GLU A 40 -7.35 16.09 -25.96
C GLU A 40 -7.23 17.20 -24.89
N LYS A 41 -8.08 18.22 -24.98
CA LYS A 41 -8.03 19.40 -24.09
C LYS A 41 -8.63 19.17 -22.71
N LYS A 42 -9.63 18.29 -22.58
CA LYS A 42 -10.39 18.14 -21.32
C LYS A 42 -10.06 16.86 -20.56
N ILE A 43 -9.61 15.82 -21.25
CA ILE A 43 -9.30 14.51 -20.64
C ILE A 43 -7.80 14.26 -20.66
N LEU A 44 -7.14 14.45 -21.81
CA LEU A 44 -5.73 14.07 -21.97
C LEU A 44 -4.75 15.11 -21.43
N ILE A 45 -5.21 16.32 -21.10
CA ILE A 45 -4.37 17.44 -20.64
C ILE A 45 -3.41 17.05 -19.50
N ASN A 46 -3.88 16.22 -18.56
CA ASN A 46 -3.10 15.78 -17.40
C ASN A 46 -2.73 14.29 -17.46
N ALA A 47 -3.07 13.58 -18.54
CA ALA A 47 -2.95 12.12 -18.59
C ALA A 47 -1.50 11.64 -18.38
N LEU A 48 -0.52 12.34 -18.94
CA LEU A 48 0.90 12.00 -18.73
C LEU A 48 1.33 12.15 -17.26
N GLN A 49 0.87 13.21 -16.59
CA GLN A 49 1.16 13.45 -15.18
C GLN A 49 0.46 12.40 -14.29
N ASP A 50 -0.79 12.08 -14.60
CA ASP A 50 -1.56 11.05 -13.89
C ASP A 50 -0.88 9.67 -14.04
N VAL A 51 -0.38 9.34 -15.23
CA VAL A 51 0.39 8.11 -15.48
C VAL A 51 1.69 8.08 -14.66
N GLU A 52 2.45 9.18 -14.64
CA GLU A 52 3.71 9.20 -13.89
C GLU A 52 3.46 9.11 -12.39
N THR A 53 2.44 9.80 -11.87
CA THR A 53 2.04 9.72 -10.47
C THR A 53 1.64 8.28 -10.09
N SER A 54 0.89 7.60 -10.95
CA SER A 54 0.55 6.18 -10.74
C SER A 54 1.81 5.30 -10.66
N ARG A 55 2.79 5.53 -11.54
CA ARG A 55 4.06 4.77 -11.55
C ARG A 55 4.90 5.03 -10.31
N GLU A 56 5.00 6.27 -9.87
CA GLU A 56 5.71 6.64 -8.64
C GLU A 56 5.07 5.96 -7.42
N TYR A 57 3.73 5.97 -7.35
CA TYR A 57 2.99 5.31 -6.29
C TYR A 57 3.22 3.80 -6.27
N GLU A 58 3.20 3.15 -7.45
CA GLU A 58 3.51 1.72 -7.57
C GLU A 58 4.95 1.40 -7.15
N LYS A 59 5.94 2.20 -7.59
CA LYS A 59 7.34 2.04 -7.16
C LYS A 59 7.48 2.16 -5.65
N LYS A 60 6.82 3.13 -5.04
CA LYS A 60 6.84 3.32 -3.58
C LYS A 60 6.26 2.10 -2.86
N LEU A 61 5.10 1.62 -3.28
CA LEU A 61 4.48 0.42 -2.71
C LEU A 61 5.34 -0.83 -2.89
N GLN A 62 6.01 -0.96 -4.04
CA GLN A 62 6.91 -2.08 -4.29
C GLN A 62 8.11 -2.03 -3.33
N LYS A 63 8.70 -0.86 -3.14
CA LYS A 63 9.77 -0.65 -2.17
C LYS A 63 9.34 -0.99 -0.74
N GLU A 64 8.17 -0.51 -0.30
CA GLU A 64 7.62 -0.84 1.03
C GLU A 64 7.40 -2.36 1.20
N ARG A 65 6.95 -3.05 0.14
CA ARG A 65 6.81 -4.52 0.17
C ARG A 65 8.14 -5.22 0.27
N GLU A 66 9.15 -4.76 -0.46
CA GLU A 66 10.50 -5.33 -0.43
C GLU A 66 11.14 -5.15 0.95
N GLU A 67 11.04 -3.96 1.55
CA GLU A 67 11.52 -3.68 2.91
C GLU A 67 10.85 -4.62 3.93
N ARG A 68 9.53 -4.80 3.84
CA ARG A 68 8.80 -5.76 4.68
C ARG A 68 9.27 -7.21 4.49
N GLN A 69 9.56 -7.62 3.27
CA GLN A 69 10.06 -8.97 3.00
C GLN A 69 11.48 -9.18 3.51
N ILE A 70 12.35 -8.16 3.39
CA ILE A 70 13.70 -8.19 3.97
C ILE A 70 13.60 -8.34 5.49
N LEU A 71 12.76 -7.54 6.15
CA LEU A 71 12.55 -7.63 7.59
C LEU A 71 12.03 -9.01 8.02
N LYS A 72 11.05 -9.57 7.31
CA LYS A 72 10.60 -10.95 7.54
C LYS A 72 11.72 -11.95 7.33
N GLY A 73 12.54 -11.78 6.29
CA GLY A 73 13.72 -12.58 6.04
C GLY A 73 14.67 -12.59 7.25
N MET A 74 15.00 -11.42 7.79
CA MET A 74 15.84 -11.30 8.98
C MET A 74 15.23 -11.96 10.21
N LEU A 75 13.95 -11.69 10.49
CA LEU A 75 13.24 -12.28 11.63
C LEU A 75 13.15 -13.81 11.53
N SER A 76 12.99 -14.35 10.32
CA SER A 76 12.90 -15.79 10.08
C SER A 76 14.18 -16.56 10.42
N GLN A 77 15.34 -15.88 10.47
CA GLN A 77 16.59 -16.49 10.92
C GLN A 77 16.63 -16.66 12.45
N LEU A 78 15.81 -15.90 13.19
CA LEU A 78 15.81 -15.88 14.65
C LEU A 78 14.67 -16.73 15.24
N VAL A 79 13.50 -16.70 14.60
CA VAL A 79 12.28 -17.35 15.08
C VAL A 79 11.45 -17.91 13.93
N LYS A 80 10.65 -18.94 14.19
CA LYS A 80 9.72 -19.46 13.19
C LYS A 80 8.60 -18.43 12.99
N LEU A 81 8.45 -17.93 11.77
CA LEU A 81 7.37 -16.99 11.44
C LEU A 81 6.03 -17.71 11.28
N GLU A 82 4.96 -17.04 11.70
CA GLU A 82 3.58 -17.51 11.56
C GLU A 82 2.70 -16.38 11.03
N ASN A 83 1.64 -16.72 10.30
CA ASN A 83 0.67 -15.74 9.84
C ASN A 83 -0.19 -15.27 11.02
N TRP A 84 -0.28 -13.96 11.23
CA TRP A 84 -1.08 -13.36 12.28
C TRP A 84 -1.85 -12.14 11.75
N HIS A 85 -3.17 -12.19 11.86
CA HIS A 85 -4.06 -11.20 11.27
C HIS A 85 -3.81 -9.79 11.83
N GLY A 86 -3.72 -8.79 10.94
CA GLY A 86 -3.55 -7.38 11.31
C GLY A 86 -2.16 -6.99 11.83
N THR A 87 -1.15 -7.82 11.58
CA THR A 87 0.24 -7.58 12.02
C THR A 87 1.20 -7.75 10.84
N LEU A 88 2.46 -7.36 11.02
CA LEU A 88 3.50 -7.64 10.02
C LEU A 88 3.72 -9.15 9.93
N THR A 89 3.97 -9.79 11.07
CA THR A 89 4.14 -11.25 11.19
C THR A 89 3.96 -11.71 12.64
N GLY A 90 3.42 -12.90 12.82
CA GLY A 90 3.55 -13.66 14.06
C GLY A 90 4.89 -14.38 14.13
N PHE A 91 5.26 -14.87 15.32
CA PHE A 91 6.40 -15.75 15.50
C PHE A 91 6.19 -16.75 16.64
N LYS A 92 6.93 -17.85 16.55
CA LYS A 92 7.06 -18.89 17.56
C LYS A 92 8.53 -19.27 17.76
N ALA A 93 9.00 -19.15 18.98
CA ALA A 93 10.36 -19.51 19.37
C ALA A 93 10.44 -20.97 19.84
N VAL A 94 11.64 -21.54 19.78
CA VAL A 94 11.90 -22.95 20.15
C VAL A 94 11.61 -23.22 21.63
N ASN A 95 11.82 -22.22 22.48
CA ASN A 95 11.54 -22.28 23.91
C ASN A 95 10.05 -22.16 24.26
N GLY A 96 9.15 -22.19 23.27
CA GLY A 96 7.70 -22.15 23.47
C GLY A 96 7.10 -20.75 23.53
N LEU A 97 7.91 -19.69 23.56
CA LEU A 97 7.41 -18.32 23.47
C LEU A 97 6.78 -18.07 22.10
N ASN A 98 5.74 -17.25 22.06
CA ASN A 98 5.12 -16.81 20.81
C ASN A 98 4.72 -15.35 20.89
N GLY A 99 4.40 -14.76 19.74
CA GLY A 99 4.14 -13.34 19.69
C GLY A 99 3.87 -12.84 18.28
N HIS A 100 3.83 -11.52 18.15
CA HIS A 100 3.74 -10.88 16.85
C HIS A 100 4.47 -9.54 16.84
N VAL A 101 4.84 -9.13 15.63
CA VAL A 101 5.41 -7.83 15.31
C VAL A 101 4.38 -7.04 14.50
N THR A 102 4.09 -5.82 14.91
CA THR A 102 3.19 -4.91 14.21
C THR A 102 3.96 -3.67 13.78
N GLU A 103 3.83 -3.29 12.53
CA GLU A 103 4.35 -2.01 12.03
C GLU A 103 3.32 -0.91 12.34
N ARG A 104 3.76 0.14 13.04
CA ARG A 104 2.97 1.35 13.31
C ARG A 104 3.70 2.56 12.74
N GLY A 105 2.98 3.65 12.50
CA GLY A 105 3.43 4.77 11.66
C GLY A 105 4.91 5.15 11.75
N ASP A 106 5.49 5.23 12.95
CA ASP A 106 6.88 5.61 13.22
C ASP A 106 7.79 4.47 13.70
N GLY A 107 7.33 3.22 13.77
CA GLY A 107 8.16 2.13 14.25
C GLY A 107 7.49 0.75 14.33
N TYR A 108 8.03 -0.09 15.21
CA TYR A 108 7.59 -1.48 15.38
C TYR A 108 7.17 -1.75 16.82
N GLU A 109 6.03 -2.39 16.98
CA GLU A 109 5.58 -2.96 18.24
C GLU A 109 5.81 -4.46 18.25
N VAL A 110 6.26 -4.98 19.39
CA VAL A 110 6.48 -6.42 19.58
C VAL A 110 5.69 -6.87 20.80
N LEU A 111 4.80 -7.85 20.61
CA LEU A 111 4.14 -8.56 21.70
C LEU A 111 4.78 -9.92 21.87
N ILE A 112 5.24 -10.24 23.08
CA ILE A 112 5.76 -11.56 23.46
C ILE A 112 4.84 -12.16 24.54
N ARG A 113 4.44 -13.42 24.37
CA ARG A 113 3.57 -14.17 25.28
C ARG A 113 4.27 -15.41 25.79
N GLY A 114 3.88 -15.84 26.98
CA GLY A 114 4.40 -17.05 27.63
C GLY A 114 5.70 -16.84 28.43
N LEU A 115 6.06 -15.59 28.71
CA LEU A 115 7.23 -15.27 29.54
C LEU A 115 7.00 -15.72 30.99
N ASP A 116 8.00 -16.37 31.58
CA ASP A 116 8.11 -16.50 33.03
C ASP A 116 8.75 -15.25 33.68
N ILE A 117 8.86 -15.24 35.00
CA ILE A 117 9.41 -14.10 35.76
C ILE A 117 10.87 -13.81 35.38
N ASP A 118 11.70 -14.84 35.24
CA ASP A 118 13.12 -14.68 34.92
C ASP A 118 13.32 -14.14 33.49
N GLN A 119 12.58 -14.70 32.53
CA GLN A 119 12.60 -14.24 31.13
C GLN A 119 12.08 -12.80 30.99
N LEU A 120 11.03 -12.43 31.74
CA LEU A 120 10.51 -11.07 31.75
C LEU A 120 11.55 -10.08 32.29
N VAL A 121 12.23 -10.41 33.39
CA VAL A 121 13.28 -9.57 33.97
C VAL A 121 14.47 -9.44 33.01
N LYS A 122 14.92 -10.56 32.41
CA LYS A 122 16.01 -10.56 31.41
C LYS A 122 15.69 -9.69 30.20
N LEU A 123 14.50 -9.84 29.63
CA LEU A 123 14.05 -9.04 28.48
C LEU A 123 13.99 -7.55 28.85
N SER A 124 13.44 -7.22 30.02
CA SER A 124 13.39 -5.84 30.51
C SER A 124 14.79 -5.24 30.69
N GLY A 125 15.74 -6.05 31.15
CA GLY A 125 17.16 -5.68 31.25
C GLY A 125 17.80 -5.40 29.89
N LEU A 126 17.51 -6.23 28.88
CA LEU A 126 17.98 -6.01 27.49
C LEU A 126 17.40 -4.72 26.92
N ILE A 127 16.10 -4.48 27.09
CA ILE A 127 15.43 -3.26 26.61
C ILE A 127 16.06 -2.01 27.23
N LYS A 128 16.42 -2.05 28.52
CA LYS A 128 17.10 -0.94 29.20
C LYS A 128 18.47 -0.57 28.56
N GLN A 129 19.10 -1.51 27.84
CA GLN A 129 20.42 -1.32 27.23
C GLN A 129 20.38 -0.93 25.75
N LEU A 130 19.21 -0.99 25.11
CA LEU A 130 18.99 -0.51 23.74
C LEU A 130 18.89 1.02 23.72
#